data_AF-A0A836VGI1-F1
#
_entry.id   AF-A0A836VGI1-F1
#
_cell.length_a   1.000
_cell.length_b   1.000
_cell.length_c   1.000
_cell.angle_alpha   90.00
_cell.angle_beta   90.00
_cell.angle_gamma   90.00
#
_symmetry.space_group_name_H-M   'P 1'
#
loop_
_entity.id
_entity.type
_entity.pdbx_description
1 polymer ?
#
loop_
_entity_poly.entity_id
_entity_poly.type
_entity_poly.pdbx_seq_one_letter_code
_entity_poly.pdbx_strand_id
1 'polypeptide(L)'
;MHPIIRLVNRNITISINPGFLIWQVIFPLIWIFVAGFAYTALIDEVSFGTKALSYPAFLASGMIGFNIMNSTLISGIIIWNDRRHGMFEQIMSGPFTRSNYILSNITTIAIVGLVSATLI
;
A
#
# COMPACT_ATOMS: atom_id res chain seq x y z
N MET A 1 25.39 -3.05 9.28
CA MET A 1 23.98 -2.78 8.89
C MET A 1 23.27 -4.11 8.70
N HIS A 2 22.16 -4.36 9.41
CA HIS A 2 21.49 -5.68 9.38
C HIS A 2 21.02 -6.03 7.95
N PRO A 3 21.20 -7.29 7.46
CA PRO A 3 20.88 -7.66 6.08
C PRO A 3 19.45 -7.32 5.66
N ILE A 4 18.49 -7.49 6.57
CA ILE A 4 17.07 -7.14 6.35
C ILE A 4 16.90 -5.63 6.13
N ILE A 5 17.53 -4.79 6.95
CA ILE A 5 17.40 -3.32 6.86
C ILE A 5 17.95 -2.83 5.51
N ARG A 6 19.05 -3.43 5.03
CA ARG A 6 19.62 -3.09 3.71
C ARG A 6 18.64 -3.43 2.58
N LEU A 7 17.97 -4.58 2.64
CA LEU A 7 16.97 -4.97 1.66
C LEU A 7 15.70 -4.11 1.75
N VAL A 8 15.26 -3.75 2.95
CA VAL A 8 14.14 -2.81 3.15
C VAL A 8 14.47 -1.45 2.51
N ASN A 9 15.67 -0.91 2.74
CA ASN A 9 16.07 0.36 2.15
C ASN A 9 16.09 0.31 0.60
N ARG A 10 16.59 -0.80 0.02
CA ARG A 10 16.53 -1.04 -1.42
C ARG A 10 15.08 -1.04 -1.91
N ASN A 11 14.22 -1.82 -1.25
CA ASN A 11 12.83 -1.97 -1.65
C ASN A 11 12.07 -0.64 -1.54
N ILE A 12 12.26 0.12 -0.46
CA ILE A 12 11.68 1.47 -0.32
C ILE A 12 12.16 2.38 -1.43
N THR A 13 13.46 2.39 -1.76
CA THR A 13 14.00 3.23 -2.85
C THR A 13 13.36 2.90 -4.21
N ILE A 14 13.14 1.61 -4.48
CA ILE A 14 12.47 1.14 -5.71
C ILE A 14 10.97 1.49 -5.68
N SER A 15 10.33 1.36 -4.51
CA SER A 15 8.91 1.66 -4.30
C SER A 15 8.59 3.15 -4.28
N ILE A 16 9.57 4.03 -4.02
CA ILE A 16 9.47 5.49 -4.25
C ILE A 16 9.57 5.79 -5.76
N ASN A 17 8.92 4.98 -6.58
CA ASN A 17 8.65 5.37 -7.95
C ASN A 17 7.57 6.47 -7.90
N PRO A 18 7.82 7.66 -8.44
CA PRO A 18 6.84 8.75 -8.39
C PRO A 18 5.49 8.34 -8.99
N GLY A 19 5.47 7.48 -10.02
CA GLY A 19 4.21 6.95 -10.56
C GLY A 19 3.43 6.07 -9.57
N PHE A 20 4.13 5.25 -8.79
CA PHE A 20 3.50 4.39 -7.78
C PHE A 20 2.92 5.22 -6.62
N LEU A 21 3.69 6.18 -6.11
CA LEU A 21 3.27 7.06 -5.01
C LEU A 21 2.10 7.95 -5.41
N ILE A 22 2.16 8.52 -6.62
CA ILE A 22 1.07 9.31 -7.19
C ILE A 22 -0.18 8.44 -7.33
N TRP A 23 -0.06 7.23 -7.88
CA TRP A 23 -1.20 6.34 -8.06
C TRP A 23 -1.84 5.94 -6.72
N GLN A 24 -1.01 5.66 -5.71
CA GLN A 24 -1.46 5.23 -4.39
C GLN A 24 -2.22 6.32 -3.62
N VAL A 25 -1.92 7.60 -3.85
CA VAL A 25 -2.57 8.71 -3.15
C VAL A 25 -3.70 9.32 -3.98
N ILE A 26 -3.48 9.53 -5.28
CA ILE A 26 -4.46 10.17 -6.16
C ILE A 26 -5.67 9.26 -6.39
N PHE A 27 -5.47 7.96 -6.61
CA PHE A 27 -6.59 7.06 -6.90
C PHE A 27 -7.61 7.01 -5.76
N PRO A 28 -7.22 6.82 -4.48
CA PRO A 28 -8.14 6.89 -3.35
C PRO A 28 -8.85 8.23 -3.22
N LEU A 29 -8.14 9.35 -3.42
CA LEU A 29 -8.71 10.68 -3.28
C LEU A 29 -9.75 10.98 -4.37
N ILE A 30 -9.44 10.66 -5.64
CA ILE A 30 -10.40 10.72 -6.73
C ILE A 30 -11.61 9.85 -6.42
N TRP A 31 -11.38 8.66 -5.85
CA TRP A 31 -12.45 7.74 -5.58
C TRP A 31 -13.35 8.17 -4.42
N ILE A 32 -12.76 8.73 -3.35
CA ILE A 32 -13.51 9.38 -2.27
C ILE A 32 -14.30 10.57 -2.79
N PHE A 33 -13.72 11.37 -3.69
CA PHE A 33 -14.42 12.50 -4.29
C PHE A 33 -15.61 12.02 -5.13
N VAL A 34 -15.37 11.18 -6.14
CA VAL A 34 -16.42 10.75 -7.08
C VAL A 34 -17.49 9.93 -6.38
N ALA A 35 -17.13 8.87 -5.66
CA ALA A 35 -18.12 8.02 -4.99
C ALA A 35 -18.73 8.72 -3.76
N GLY A 36 -17.92 9.45 -2.98
CA GLY A 36 -18.40 10.17 -1.81
C GLY A 36 -19.49 11.18 -2.18
N PHE A 37 -19.24 12.04 -3.16
CA PHE A 37 -20.21 13.06 -3.59
C PHE A 37 -21.38 12.49 -4.39
N ALA A 38 -21.17 11.48 -5.24
CA ALA A 38 -22.26 10.88 -6.03
C ALA A 38 -23.34 10.24 -5.14
N TYR A 39 -22.94 9.64 -4.03
CA TYR A 39 -23.86 8.95 -3.13
C TYR A 39 -24.30 9.78 -1.92
N THR A 40 -23.74 10.98 -1.69
CA THR A 40 -24.19 11.82 -0.56
C THR A 40 -25.66 12.22 -0.71
N ALA A 41 -26.14 12.43 -1.95
CA ALA A 41 -27.56 12.73 -2.21
C ALA A 41 -28.51 11.55 -1.95
N LEU A 42 -27.98 10.33 -1.80
CA LEU A 42 -28.74 9.11 -1.53
C LEU A 42 -28.57 8.63 -0.09
N ILE A 43 -27.42 8.91 0.52
CA ILE A 43 -27.03 8.48 1.86
C ILE A 43 -26.46 9.70 2.59
N ASP A 44 -27.33 10.40 3.33
CA ASP A 44 -26.94 11.59 4.11
C ASP A 44 -26.01 11.20 5.27
N GLU A 45 -26.40 10.20 6.06
CA GLU A 45 -25.66 9.81 7.27
C GLU A 45 -25.59 8.29 7.44
N VAL A 46 -24.41 7.80 7.82
CA VAL A 46 -24.16 6.41 8.20
C VAL A 46 -24.04 6.35 9.72
N SER A 47 -24.95 5.62 10.36
CA SER A 47 -24.91 5.42 11.81
C SER A 47 -23.76 4.48 12.18
N PHE A 48 -22.82 4.96 13.00
CA PHE A 48 -21.73 4.19 13.58
C PHE A 48 -21.78 4.31 15.11
N GLY A 49 -22.46 3.35 15.74
CA GLY A 49 -22.69 3.37 17.18
C GLY A 49 -23.55 4.57 17.59
N THR A 50 -22.98 5.51 18.35
CA THR A 50 -23.64 6.75 18.78
C THR A 50 -23.34 7.95 17.89
N LYS A 51 -22.53 7.78 16.83
CA LYS A 51 -22.12 8.87 15.93
C LYS A 51 -22.77 8.71 14.56
N ALA A 52 -23.32 9.78 14.03
CA ALA A 52 -23.64 9.90 12.61
C ALA A 52 -22.38 10.33 11.86
N LEU A 53 -21.90 9.49 10.95
CA LEU A 53 -20.79 9.79 10.05
C LEU A 53 -21.35 10.24 8.70
N SER A 54 -20.72 11.25 8.10
CA SER A 54 -20.99 11.58 6.71
C SER A 54 -20.55 10.41 5.81
N TYR A 55 -21.28 10.17 4.72
CA TYR A 55 -20.95 9.10 3.79
C TYR A 55 -19.49 9.14 3.28
N PRO A 56 -18.90 10.32 2.95
CA PRO A 56 -17.49 10.40 2.59
C PRO A 56 -16.53 9.97 3.71
N ALA A 57 -16.84 10.27 4.97
CA ALA A 57 -16.00 9.86 6.11
C ALA A 57 -16.06 8.34 6.33
N PHE A 58 -17.25 7.73 6.16
CA PHE A 58 -17.39 6.28 6.14
C PHE A 58 -16.59 5.64 4.99
N LEU A 59 -16.71 6.18 3.78
CA LEU A 59 -16.01 5.68 2.61
C LEU A 59 -14.47 5.82 2.73
N ALA A 60 -13.98 6.93 3.29
CA ALA A 60 -12.56 7.14 3.54
C ALA A 60 -11.97 6.04 4.44
N SER A 61 -12.69 5.64 5.49
CA SER A 61 -12.27 4.53 6.35
C SER A 61 -12.12 3.19 5.60
N GLY A 62 -13.05 2.90 4.68
CA GLY A 62 -12.98 1.71 3.82
C GLY A 62 -11.83 1.81 2.80
N MET A 63 -11.57 3.01 2.29
CA MET A 63 -10.50 3.28 1.34
C MET A 63 -9.10 3.08 1.96
N ILE A 64 -8.94 3.36 3.25
CA ILE A 64 -7.71 3.05 4.00
C ILE A 64 -7.46 1.53 3.99
N GLY A 65 -8.48 0.72 4.33
CA GLY A 65 -8.38 -0.73 4.27
C GLY A 65 -8.08 -1.25 2.86
N PHE A 66 -8.75 -0.68 1.85
CA PHE A 66 -8.50 -1.00 0.44
C PHE A 66 -7.07 -0.69 0.01
N ASN A 67 -6.48 0.43 0.45
CA ASN A 67 -5.09 0.79 0.15
C ASN A 67 -4.08 -0.22 0.71
N ILE A 68 -4.29 -0.68 1.94
CA ILE A 68 -3.41 -1.69 2.55
C ILE A 68 -3.47 -3.00 1.75
N MET A 69 -4.68 -3.41 1.36
CA MET A 69 -4.88 -4.59 0.52
C MET A 69 -4.21 -4.43 -0.86
N ASN A 70 -4.38 -3.27 -1.51
CA ASN A 70 -3.80 -2.98 -2.81
C ASN A 70 -2.26 -2.96 -2.76
N SER A 71 -1.68 -2.37 -1.72
CA SER A 71 -0.22 -2.35 -1.47
C SER A 71 0.36 -3.76 -1.36
N THR A 72 -0.39 -4.67 -0.71
CA THR A 72 0.01 -6.07 -0.55
C THR A 72 -0.01 -6.80 -1.90
N LEU A 73 -1.03 -6.56 -2.73
CA LEU A 73 -1.14 -7.12 -4.07
C LEU A 73 0.03 -6.68 -4.96
N ILE A 74 0.35 -5.38 -4.96
CA ILE A 74 1.46 -4.85 -5.76
C ILE A 74 2.80 -5.45 -5.31
N SER A 75 3.02 -5.62 -4.02
CA SER A 75 4.24 -6.31 -3.56
C SER A 75 4.28 -7.79 -3.96
N GLY A 76 3.15 -8.48 -4.01
CA GLY A 76 3.09 -9.85 -4.54
C GLY A 76 3.52 -9.90 -6.01
N ILE A 77 3.06 -8.91 -6.80
CA ILE A 77 3.47 -8.73 -8.20
C ILE A 77 4.98 -8.47 -8.29
N ILE A 78 5.55 -7.62 -7.43
CA ILE A 78 7.00 -7.37 -7.40
C ILE A 78 7.79 -8.66 -7.14
N ILE A 79 7.38 -9.47 -6.16
CA ILE A 79 8.06 -10.75 -5.87
C ILE A 79 7.98 -11.69 -7.07
N TRP A 80 6.81 -11.78 -7.71
CA TRP A 80 6.64 -12.57 -8.91
C TRP A 80 7.51 -12.07 -10.06
N ASN A 81 7.58 -10.76 -10.23
CA ASN A 81 8.34 -10.09 -11.27
C ASN A 81 9.85 -10.29 -11.09
N ASP A 82 10.34 -10.15 -9.85
CA ASP A 82 11.73 -10.39 -9.47
C ASP A 82 12.14 -11.85 -9.71
N ARG A 83 11.20 -12.80 -9.52
CA ARG A 83 11.42 -14.21 -9.86
C ARG A 83 11.42 -14.43 -11.38
N ARG A 84 10.51 -13.78 -12.11
CA ARG A 84 10.37 -13.95 -13.56
C ARG A 84 11.57 -13.41 -14.33
N HIS A 85 12.17 -12.31 -13.86
CA HIS A 85 13.30 -11.64 -14.52
C HIS A 85 14.67 -12.00 -13.93
N GLY A 86 14.75 -13.00 -13.05
CA GLY A 86 16.02 -13.47 -12.49
C GLY A 86 16.67 -12.54 -11.45
N MET A 87 16.04 -11.41 -11.12
CA MET A 87 16.49 -10.49 -10.08
C MET A 87 16.60 -11.20 -8.71
N PHE A 88 15.70 -12.15 -8.45
CA PHE A 88 15.76 -12.98 -7.25
C PHE A 88 17.08 -13.76 -7.13
N GLU A 89 17.59 -14.31 -8.23
CA GLU A 89 18.84 -15.07 -8.24
C GLU A 89 20.05 -14.16 -8.00
N GLN A 90 20.03 -12.93 -8.54
CA GLN A 90 21.06 -11.91 -8.29
C GLN A 90 21.09 -11.44 -6.83
N ILE A 91 19.94 -11.37 -6.16
CA ILE A 91 19.88 -11.03 -4.73
C ILE A 91 20.44 -12.18 -3.90
N MET A 92 20.15 -13.43 -4.28
CA MET A 92 20.62 -14.63 -3.58
C MET A 92 22.10 -14.95 -3.82
N SER A 93 22.73 -14.38 -4.85
CA SER A 93 24.20 -14.45 -5.01
C SER A 93 24.95 -13.54 -4.03
N GLY A 94 24.25 -12.65 -3.33
CA GLY A 94 24.80 -11.84 -2.24
C GLY A 94 24.71 -12.53 -0.87
N PRO A 95 25.13 -11.87 0.22
CA PRO A 95 25.06 -12.39 1.59
C PRO A 95 23.63 -12.31 2.17
N PHE A 96 22.63 -12.78 1.42
CA PHE A 96 21.21 -12.71 1.77
C PHE A 96 20.54 -14.08 1.69
N THR A 97 19.68 -14.38 2.66
CA THR A 97 18.84 -15.59 2.65
C THR A 97 17.45 -15.29 2.12
N ARG A 98 16.72 -16.34 1.71
CA ARG A 98 15.31 -16.23 1.28
C ARG A 98 14.43 -15.59 2.36
N SER A 99 14.67 -15.92 3.63
CA SER A 99 13.95 -15.35 4.76
C SER A 99 14.20 -13.85 4.91
N ASN A 100 15.44 -13.39 4.72
CA ASN A 100 15.76 -11.96 4.76
C ASN A 100 15.01 -11.18 3.67
N TYR A 101 14.89 -11.78 2.48
CA TYR A 101 14.13 -11.19 1.36
C TYR A 101 12.63 -11.10 1.67
N ILE A 102 12.01 -12.20 2.12
CA ILE A 102 10.58 -12.21 2.46
C ILE A 102 10.27 -11.21 3.58
N LEU A 103 11.05 -11.22 4.66
CA LEU A 103 10.88 -10.29 5.78
C LEU A 103 11.03 -8.84 5.32
N SER A 104 12.02 -8.54 4.47
CA SER A 104 12.21 -7.19 3.96
C SER A 104 11.03 -6.70 3.12
N ASN A 105 10.39 -7.57 2.34
CA ASN A 105 9.20 -7.21 1.57
C ASN A 105 8.00 -6.97 2.49
N ILE A 106 7.74 -7.86 3.45
CA ILE A 106 6.65 -7.68 4.43
C ILE A 106 6.80 -6.36 5.18
N THR A 107 8.00 -6.06 5.67
CA THR A 107 8.29 -4.79 6.37
C THR A 107 8.10 -3.59 5.43
N THR A 108 8.49 -3.70 4.16
CA THR A 108 8.31 -2.61 3.18
C THR A 108 6.83 -2.35 2.92
N ILE A 109 6.00 -3.40 2.74
CA ILE A 109 4.55 -3.27 2.57
C ILE A 109 3.92 -2.60 3.79
N ALA A 110 4.31 -3.01 5.00
CA ALA A 110 3.79 -2.44 6.23
C ALA A 110 4.08 -0.94 6.31
N ILE A 111 5.32 -0.52 6.00
CA ILE A 111 5.71 0.90 5.99
C ILE A 111 4.91 1.67 4.94
N VAL A 112 4.86 1.19 3.70
CA VAL A 112 4.17 1.87 2.60
C VAL A 112 2.65 1.97 2.86
N GLY A 113 2.05 0.90 3.38
CA GLY A 113 0.63 0.88 3.75
C GLY A 113 0.30 1.85 4.87
N LEU A 114 1.16 1.94 5.90
CA LEU A 114 1.00 2.91 6.99
C LEU A 114 1.13 4.35 6.51
N VAL A 115 2.14 4.65 5.69
CA VAL A 115 2.34 6.00 5.12
C VAL A 115 1.13 6.41 4.29
N SER A 116 0.60 5.50 3.47
CA SER A 116 -0.57 5.77 2.64
C SER A 116 -1.83 5.99 3.47
N ALA A 117 -2.01 5.21 4.54
CA ALA A 117 -3.10 5.38 5.48
C ALA A 117 -3.04 6.73 6.23
N THR A 118 -1.85 7.26 6.49
CA THR A 118 -1.69 8.59 7.13
C THR A 118 -1.90 9.76 6.17
N LEU A 119 -1.83 9.52 4.86
CA LEU A 119 -2.00 10.55 3.83
C LEU A 119 -3.46 10.76 3.41
N ILE A 120 -4.34 9.79 3.70
CA ILE A 120 -5.78 9.80 3.42
C ILE A 120 -6.52 10.28 4.67
#